data_AF-A0AA88QNU4-F1
#
_entry.id   AF-A0AA88QNU4-F1
#
_cell.length_a   1.000
_cell.length_b   1.000
_cell.length_c   1.000
_cell.angle_alpha   90.00
_cell.angle_beta   90.00
_cell.angle_gamma   90.00
#
_symmetry.space_group_name_H-M   'P 1'
#
loop_
_entity.id
_entity.type
_entity.pdbx_description
1 polymer ?
#
loop_
_entity_poly.entity_id
_entity_poly.type
_entity_poly.pdbx_seq_one_letter_code
_entity_poly.pdbx_strand_id
1 'polypeptide(L)'
;MAKMDEEMITLHNVMSLELAIKRELEYRRKMEVLKRQHRSDHPLVSLEVPPPSQADRKRKEPAIVIQPSSSYQLFQNHPAGLACDACQLAFGTLFHLKQHCESLKHRGILFEQKKRGGAASNPFRCRLCNSWCSSGLTLGQHLNGTKHAALLQDFEAARQA
;
A
#
# COMPACT_ATOMS: atom_id res chain seq x y z
N MET A 1 25.93 25.59 45.27
CA MET A 1 25.61 25.22 43.88
C MET A 1 24.67 24.01 43.89
N ALA A 2 23.43 24.17 44.39
CA ALA A 2 22.50 23.06 44.65
C ALA A 2 21.05 23.46 44.32
N LYS A 3 20.86 24.20 43.23
CA LYS A 3 19.54 24.73 42.82
C LYS A 3 19.22 24.52 41.34
N MET A 4 19.96 23.67 40.62
CA MET A 4 19.70 23.43 39.19
C MET A 4 19.09 22.05 38.91
N ASP A 5 19.07 21.14 39.89
CA ASP A 5 18.64 19.74 39.68
C ASP A 5 17.17 19.46 40.06
N GLU A 6 16.54 20.34 40.85
CA GLU A 6 15.13 20.18 41.28
C GLU A 6 14.10 20.64 40.23
N GLU A 7 14.44 21.62 39.38
CA GLU A 7 13.49 22.21 38.42
C GLU A 7 13.29 21.36 37.14
N MET A 8 14.10 20.32 36.93
CA MET A 8 13.94 19.42 35.78
C MET A 8 12.89 18.32 36.01
N ILE A 9 12.47 18.12 37.26
CA ILE A 9 11.61 16.99 37.68
C ILE A 9 10.11 17.32 37.53
N THR A 10 9.74 18.61 37.40
CA THR A 10 8.33 19.06 37.46
C THR A 10 7.60 19.19 36.12
N LEU A 11 8.22 18.84 34.99
CA LEU A 11 7.54 18.84 33.68
C LEU A 11 6.88 17.48 33.42
N HIS A 12 5.62 17.32 33.84
CA HIS A 12 4.82 16.09 33.71
C HIS A 12 4.67 15.51 32.28
N ASN A 13 5.06 16.28 31.25
CA ASN A 13 4.98 15.88 29.84
C ASN A 13 6.36 15.60 29.20
N VAL A 14 7.45 15.77 29.94
CA VAL A 14 8.81 15.53 29.46
C VAL A 14 9.30 14.22 30.05
N MET A 15 9.55 13.26 29.17
CA MET A 15 10.06 11.95 29.57
C MET A 15 11.55 12.07 29.92
N SER A 16 11.99 11.44 31.01
CA SER A 16 13.41 11.45 31.38
C SER A 16 14.27 10.83 30.27
N LEU A 17 15.48 11.36 30.09
CA LEU A 17 16.44 10.85 29.09
C LEU A 17 16.71 9.36 29.28
N GLU A 18 16.84 8.91 30.54
CA GLU A 18 17.03 7.50 30.86
C GLU A 18 15.85 6.63 30.39
N LEU A 19 14.62 7.09 30.61
CA LEU A 19 13.43 6.37 30.16
C LEU A 19 13.30 6.37 28.63
N ALA A 20 13.71 7.45 27.96
CA ALA A 20 13.79 7.52 26.50
C ALA A 20 14.79 6.50 25.95
N ILE A 21 16.00 6.45 26.52
CA ILE A 21 17.05 5.49 26.14
C ILE A 21 16.57 4.05 26.38
N LYS A 22 15.92 3.78 27.52
CA LYS A 22 15.41 2.44 27.84
C LYS A 22 14.37 1.96 26.82
N ARG A 23 13.44 2.83 26.42
CA ARG A 23 12.42 2.53 25.40
C ARG A 23 13.05 2.29 24.02
N GLU A 24 14.03 3.10 23.62
CA GLU A 24 14.76 2.94 22.36
C GLU A 24 15.53 1.61 22.31
N LEU A 25 16.22 1.23 23.39
CA LEU A 25 16.92 -0.06 23.47
C LEU A 25 15.97 -1.26 23.41
N GLU A 26 14.82 -1.17 24.09
CA GLU A 26 13.80 -2.22 24.04
C GLU A 26 13.21 -2.37 22.62
N TYR A 27 12.95 -1.25 21.95
CA TYR A 27 12.47 -1.25 20.57
C TYR A 27 13.49 -1.91 19.63
N ARG A 28 14.77 -1.54 19.73
CA ARG A 28 15.85 -2.17 18.94
C ARG A 28 15.93 -3.68 19.15
N ARG A 29 15.81 -4.14 20.39
CA ARG A 29 15.81 -5.58 20.72
C ARG A 29 14.62 -6.30 20.08
N LYS A 30 13.41 -5.74 20.17
CA LYS A 30 12.20 -6.31 19.55
C LYS A 30 12.31 -6.36 18.02
N MET A 31 12.87 -5.32 17.41
CA MET A 31 13.11 -5.27 15.96
C MET A 31 14.14 -6.31 15.50
N GLU A 32 15.17 -6.57 16.31
CA GLU A 32 16.15 -7.63 15.99
C GLU A 32 15.51 -9.02 16.03
N VAL A 33 14.64 -9.30 17.01
CA VAL A 33 13.89 -10.56 17.08
C VAL A 33 12.99 -10.74 15.85
N LEU A 34 12.26 -9.70 15.44
CA LEU A 34 11.42 -9.73 14.25
C LEU A 34 12.24 -9.91 12.96
N LYS A 35 13.41 -9.24 12.88
CA LYS A 35 14.34 -9.40 11.76
C LYS A 35 14.91 -10.81 11.68
N ARG A 36 15.18 -11.45 12.82
CA ARG A 36 15.61 -12.85 12.89
C ARG A 36 14.49 -13.79 12.46
N GLN A 37 13.25 -13.56 12.90
CA GLN A 37 12.08 -14.33 12.46
C GLN A 37 11.90 -14.27 10.94
N HIS A 38 11.98 -13.08 10.33
CA HIS A 38 11.90 -12.93 8.87
C HIS A 38 13.09 -13.55 8.12
N ARG A 39 14.26 -13.69 8.76
CA ARG A 39 15.43 -14.36 8.18
C ARG A 39 15.32 -15.89 8.25
N SER A 40 14.52 -16.44 9.17
CA SER A 40 14.30 -17.88 9.30
C SER A 40 13.47 -18.48 8.17
N ASP A 41 12.63 -17.68 7.51
CA ASP A 41 11.71 -18.14 6.46
C ASP A 41 12.28 -18.06 5.03
N HIS A 42 13.55 -17.64 4.85
CA HIS A 42 14.18 -17.60 3.53
C HIS A 42 15.69 -17.94 3.60
N PRO A 43 16.15 -19.03 2.95
CA PRO A 43 17.58 -19.32 2.80
C PRO A 43 18.31 -18.20 2.05
N LEU A 44 19.48 -17.88 2.60
CA LEU A 44 20.42 -16.84 2.23
C LEU A 44 20.92 -17.00 0.78
N VAL A 45 20.84 -15.94 -0.03
CA VAL A 45 21.87 -15.66 -1.05
C VAL A 45 22.44 -14.27 -0.75
N SER A 46 23.64 -14.29 -0.15
CA SER A 46 24.56 -13.16 -0.12
C SER A 46 25.04 -12.97 -1.55
N LEU A 47 24.88 -11.77 -2.11
CA LEU A 47 25.79 -11.30 -3.14
C LEU A 47 26.52 -10.08 -2.62
N GLU A 48 27.80 -10.29 -2.39
CA GLU A 48 28.83 -9.27 -2.18
C GLU A 48 28.86 -8.31 -3.38
N VAL A 49 29.14 -7.04 -3.09
CA VAL A 49 29.40 -6.00 -4.09
C VAL A 49 30.92 -5.90 -4.30
N PRO A 50 31.40 -5.99 -5.56
CA PRO A 50 32.67 -5.37 -5.96
C PRO A 50 32.49 -4.14 -6.88
N PRO A 51 33.52 -3.28 -7.02
CA PRO A 51 33.43 -1.85 -7.37
C PRO A 51 33.43 -1.56 -8.90
N PRO A 52 33.20 -0.29 -9.32
CA PRO A 52 33.00 0.05 -10.73
C PRO A 52 34.32 0.28 -11.46
N SER A 53 34.47 -0.30 -12.66
CA SER A 53 35.52 0.09 -13.61
C SER A 53 34.90 0.34 -14.98
N GLN A 54 35.18 1.52 -15.51
CA GLN A 54 34.70 2.08 -16.76
C GLN A 54 35.25 1.33 -17.97
N ALA A 55 34.43 1.17 -19.01
CA ALA A 55 34.88 1.15 -20.41
C ALA A 55 33.68 1.40 -21.33
N ASP A 56 33.68 2.59 -21.95
CA ASP A 56 32.87 2.99 -23.09
C ASP A 56 32.74 1.90 -24.17
N ARG A 57 31.52 1.56 -24.59
CA ARG A 57 31.17 1.40 -26.02
C ARG A 57 29.73 1.82 -26.29
N LYS A 58 29.64 2.89 -27.07
CA LYS A 58 28.45 3.57 -27.60
C LYS A 58 27.65 2.65 -28.54
N ARG A 59 26.39 2.36 -28.20
CA ARG A 59 25.37 1.89 -29.16
C ARG A 59 24.04 2.60 -28.90
N LYS A 60 23.45 3.12 -29.97
CA LYS A 60 22.20 3.88 -30.00
C LYS A 60 20.97 2.94 -29.88
N GLU A 61 20.01 3.42 -29.09
CA GLU A 61 18.56 3.08 -29.01
C GLU A 61 18.10 1.72 -28.43
N PRO A 62 16.90 1.63 -27.81
CA PRO A 62 15.95 2.67 -27.39
C PRO A 62 15.80 2.74 -25.85
N ALA A 63 15.23 3.85 -25.36
CA ALA A 63 14.94 4.06 -23.95
C ALA A 63 14.05 2.93 -23.40
N ILE A 64 14.61 2.14 -22.49
CA ILE A 64 13.84 1.28 -21.58
C ILE A 64 13.13 2.24 -20.61
N VAL A 65 12.01 2.77 -21.06
CA VAL A 65 10.91 3.12 -20.17
C VAL A 65 10.60 1.83 -19.44
N ILE A 66 10.86 1.78 -18.13
CA ILE A 66 10.33 0.73 -17.28
C ILE A 66 8.81 0.94 -17.29
N GLN A 67 8.19 0.37 -18.32
CA GLN A 67 6.75 0.29 -18.45
C GLN A 67 6.29 -0.50 -17.22
N PRO A 68 5.35 0.03 -16.42
CA PRO A 68 4.74 -0.76 -15.39
C PRO A 68 4.04 -1.93 -16.11
N SER A 69 4.53 -3.13 -15.80
CA SER A 69 4.07 -4.46 -16.17
C SER A 69 2.72 -4.49 -16.90
N SER A 70 2.75 -4.84 -18.18
CA SER A 70 1.59 -5.06 -19.06
C SER A 70 0.65 -6.20 -18.61
N SER A 71 0.17 -6.18 -17.37
CA SER A 71 -0.91 -7.04 -16.87
C SER A 71 -2.19 -6.27 -16.51
N TYR A 72 -2.15 -4.94 -16.49
CA TYR A 72 -3.30 -4.10 -16.09
C TYR A 72 -4.15 -3.59 -17.27
N GLN A 73 -3.66 -3.68 -18.52
CA GLN A 73 -4.37 -3.16 -19.69
C GLN A 73 -5.41 -4.13 -20.28
N LEU A 74 -5.55 -5.35 -19.71
CA LEU A 74 -6.48 -6.37 -20.24
C LEU A 74 -7.72 -6.63 -19.36
N PHE A 75 -8.14 -5.67 -18.52
CA PHE A 75 -9.37 -5.81 -17.72
C PHE A 75 -10.46 -4.82 -18.12
N GLN A 76 -10.59 -4.55 -19.42
CA GLN A 76 -11.61 -3.64 -19.94
C GLN A 76 -13.05 -4.15 -19.72
N ASN A 77 -13.28 -5.41 -19.32
CA ASN A 77 -14.63 -5.98 -19.28
C ASN A 77 -14.90 -6.99 -18.15
N HIS A 78 -14.41 -6.76 -16.92
CA HIS A 78 -14.83 -7.64 -15.80
C HIS A 78 -16.15 -7.15 -15.15
N PRO A 79 -17.17 -8.01 -15.07
CA PRO A 79 -18.53 -7.62 -14.68
C PRO A 79 -18.65 -7.24 -13.18
N ALA A 80 -17.67 -7.62 -12.35
CA ALA A 80 -17.63 -7.26 -10.93
C ALA A 80 -17.36 -5.75 -10.66
N GLY A 81 -16.90 -4.99 -11.66
CA GLY A 81 -16.83 -3.53 -11.57
C GLY A 81 -15.93 -2.97 -10.46
N LEU A 82 -14.89 -3.68 -10.02
CA LEU A 82 -14.05 -3.23 -8.91
C LEU A 82 -13.07 -2.15 -9.38
N ALA A 83 -12.98 -1.03 -8.66
CA ALA A 83 -12.07 0.05 -9.00
C ALA A 83 -11.53 0.78 -7.77
N CYS A 84 -10.31 1.30 -7.92
CA CYS A 84 -9.68 2.26 -7.02
C CYS A 84 -9.81 3.66 -7.62
N ASP A 85 -10.65 4.51 -7.03
CA ASP A 85 -10.87 5.88 -7.53
C ASP A 85 -9.63 6.78 -7.34
N ALA A 86 -8.85 6.58 -6.27
CA ALA A 86 -7.63 7.35 -6.03
C ALA A 86 -6.59 7.16 -7.15
N CYS A 87 -6.53 5.95 -7.73
CA CYS A 87 -5.61 5.61 -8.82
C CYS A 87 -6.29 5.51 -10.18
N GLN A 88 -7.63 5.60 -10.24
CA GLN A 88 -8.47 5.38 -11.41
C GLN A 88 -8.17 4.05 -12.12
N LEU A 89 -7.88 3.00 -11.36
CA LEU A 89 -7.57 1.66 -11.86
C LEU A 89 -8.72 0.69 -11.60
N ALA A 90 -9.01 -0.16 -12.58
CA ALA A 90 -10.00 -1.23 -12.49
C ALA A 90 -9.33 -2.59 -12.23
N PHE A 91 -10.02 -3.46 -11.49
CA PHE A 91 -9.52 -4.79 -11.14
C PHE A 91 -10.59 -5.85 -11.42
N GLY A 92 -10.13 -7.03 -11.87
CA GLY A 92 -11.01 -8.18 -12.08
C GLY A 92 -11.39 -8.91 -10.80
N THR A 93 -10.58 -8.80 -9.74
CA THR A 93 -10.81 -9.50 -8.47
C THR A 93 -10.59 -8.59 -7.27
N LEU A 94 -11.29 -8.88 -6.17
CA LEU A 94 -11.12 -8.16 -4.90
C LEU A 94 -9.73 -8.30 -4.32
N PHE A 95 -9.13 -9.48 -4.48
CA PHE A 95 -7.78 -9.75 -4.01
C PHE A 95 -6.78 -8.76 -4.61
N HIS A 96 -6.80 -8.57 -5.94
CA HIS A 96 -5.88 -7.64 -6.60
C HIS A 96 -6.14 -6.18 -6.22
N LEU A 97 -7.41 -5.78 -6.03
CA LEU A 97 -7.72 -4.44 -5.52
C LEU A 97 -7.17 -4.24 -4.10
N LYS A 98 -7.36 -5.22 -3.21
CA LYS A 98 -6.83 -5.17 -1.84
C LYS A 98 -5.31 -5.07 -1.84
N GLN A 99 -4.64 -5.95 -2.58
CA GLN A 99 -3.18 -5.95 -2.74
C GLN A 99 -2.68 -4.62 -3.32
N HIS A 100 -3.40 -4.04 -4.29
CA HIS A 100 -3.11 -2.72 -4.82
C HIS A 100 -3.17 -1.63 -3.75
N CYS A 101 -4.22 -1.61 -2.91
CA CYS A 101 -4.39 -0.63 -1.84
C CYS A 101 -3.29 -0.70 -0.78
N GLU A 102 -2.72 -1.90 -0.58
CA GLU A 102 -1.61 -2.13 0.34
C GLU A 102 -0.25 -1.72 -0.25
N SER A 103 -0.18 -1.47 -1.56
CA SER A 103 1.08 -1.15 -2.24
C SER A 103 1.66 0.21 -1.83
N LEU A 104 3.00 0.29 -1.78
CA LEU A 104 3.70 1.54 -1.50
C LEU A 104 3.36 2.65 -2.50
N LYS A 105 3.14 2.28 -3.77
CA LYS A 105 2.74 3.22 -4.83
C LYS A 105 1.40 3.87 -4.52
N HIS A 106 0.41 3.07 -4.12
CA HIS A 106 -0.90 3.59 -3.72
C HIS A 106 -0.80 4.53 -2.51
N ARG A 107 -0.03 4.14 -1.49
CA ARG A 107 0.21 4.98 -0.31
C ARG A 107 0.87 6.31 -0.66
N GLY A 108 1.81 6.32 -1.61
CA GLY A 108 2.42 7.54 -2.13
C GLY A 108 1.42 8.47 -2.81
N ILE A 109 0.53 7.91 -3.65
CA ILE A 109 -0.52 8.70 -4.32
C ILE A 109 -1.50 9.31 -3.31
N LEU A 110 -1.95 8.53 -2.31
CA LEU A 110 -2.83 9.04 -1.26
C LEU A 110 -2.16 10.14 -0.42
N PHE A 111 -0.86 9.99 -0.14
CA PHE A 111 -0.10 11.00 0.58
C PHE A 111 -0.03 12.33 -0.19
N GLU A 112 0.25 12.27 -1.49
CA GLU A 112 0.28 13.46 -2.36
C GLU A 112 -1.10 14.10 -2.51
N GLN A 113 -2.18 13.32 -2.64
CA GLN A 113 -3.54 13.86 -2.65
C GLN A 113 -3.87 14.59 -1.34
N LYS A 114 -3.52 14.00 -0.20
CA LYS A 114 -3.75 14.61 1.13
C LYS A 114 -2.96 15.91 1.30
N LYS A 115 -1.71 15.95 0.84
CA LYS A 115 -0.85 17.16 0.89
C LYS A 115 -1.44 18.32 0.09
N ARG A 116 -2.15 18.02 -1.01
CA ARG A 116 -2.85 19.02 -1.85
C ARG A 116 -4.22 19.43 -1.30
N GLY A 117 -4.58 19.05 -0.07
CA GLY A 117 -5.88 19.33 0.52
C GLY A 117 -7.01 18.44 0.01
N GLY A 118 -6.69 17.38 -0.73
CA GLY A 118 -7.68 16.40 -1.19
C GLY A 118 -8.21 15.55 -0.03
N ALA A 119 -9.52 15.34 0.00
CA ALA A 119 -10.12 14.36 0.89
C ALA A 119 -9.55 12.96 0.59
N ALA A 120 -9.28 12.16 1.63
CA ALA A 120 -8.81 10.79 1.44
C ALA A 120 -9.87 10.00 0.67
N SER A 121 -9.65 9.78 -0.62
CA SER A 121 -10.56 9.01 -1.46
C SER A 121 -10.60 7.58 -0.96
N ASN A 122 -11.80 7.08 -0.70
CA ASN A 122 -12.00 5.67 -0.41
C ASN A 122 -11.59 4.85 -1.65
N PRO A 123 -10.75 3.83 -1.55
CA PRO A 123 -10.32 3.07 -2.73
C PRO A 123 -11.27 1.92 -3.08
N PHE A 124 -12.29 1.62 -2.28
CA PHE A 124 -13.19 0.49 -2.50
C PHE A 124 -14.53 0.95 -3.08
N ARG A 125 -14.63 0.87 -4.41
CA ARG A 125 -15.86 1.22 -5.14
C ARG A 125 -16.32 0.05 -6.02
N CYS A 126 -17.61 -0.25 -5.96
CA CYS A 126 -18.29 -1.09 -6.96
C CYS A 126 -18.84 -0.18 -8.06
N ARG A 127 -18.35 -0.35 -9.29
CA ARG A 127 -18.82 0.41 -10.47
C ARG A 127 -20.19 -0.02 -10.95
N LEU A 128 -20.53 -1.31 -10.83
CA LEU A 128 -21.85 -1.81 -11.24
C LEU A 128 -22.97 -1.17 -10.41
N CYS A 129 -22.80 -1.14 -9.08
CA CYS A 129 -23.78 -0.54 -8.17
C CYS A 129 -23.51 0.94 -7.87
N ASN A 130 -22.44 1.52 -8.42
CA ASN A 130 -21.92 2.84 -8.10
C ASN A 130 -21.87 3.15 -6.58
N SER A 131 -21.48 2.18 -5.77
CA SER A 131 -21.50 2.30 -4.30
C SER A 131 -20.09 2.24 -3.71
N TRP A 132 -19.88 3.06 -2.68
CA TRP A 132 -18.64 3.13 -1.91
C TRP A 132 -18.71 2.20 -0.70
N CYS A 133 -17.65 1.44 -0.46
CA CYS A 133 -17.56 0.52 0.67
C CYS A 133 -16.41 0.95 1.59
N SER A 134 -16.60 0.96 2.90
CA SER A 134 -15.57 1.47 3.83
C SER A 134 -14.29 0.62 3.86
N SER A 135 -14.37 -0.64 3.44
CA SER A 135 -13.25 -1.57 3.41
C SER A 135 -13.42 -2.65 2.33
N GLY A 136 -12.32 -3.33 2.00
CA GLY A 136 -12.37 -4.51 1.13
C GLY A 136 -13.27 -5.63 1.66
N LEU A 137 -13.42 -5.77 2.98
CA LEU A 137 -14.34 -6.75 3.58
C LEU A 137 -15.80 -6.39 3.29
N THR A 138 -16.18 -5.13 3.53
CA THR A 138 -17.54 -4.66 3.22
C THR A 138 -17.84 -4.72 1.73
N LEU A 139 -16.84 -4.50 0.87
CA LEU A 139 -16.99 -4.67 -0.57
C LEU A 139 -17.20 -6.15 -0.93
N GLY A 140 -16.48 -7.08 -0.29
CA GLY A 140 -16.72 -8.53 -0.43
C GLY A 140 -18.14 -8.94 -0.06
N GLN A 141 -18.64 -8.46 1.08
CA GLN A 141 -20.02 -8.69 1.49
C GLN A 141 -21.03 -8.06 0.51
N HIS A 142 -20.74 -6.85 0.01
CA HIS A 142 -21.57 -6.18 -0.98
C HIS A 142 -21.70 -6.99 -2.28
N LEU A 143 -20.60 -7.52 -2.81
CA LEU A 143 -20.60 -8.32 -4.04
C LEU A 143 -21.40 -9.62 -3.89
N ASN A 144 -21.40 -10.21 -2.69
CA ASN A 144 -22.19 -11.40 -2.39
C ASN A 144 -23.65 -11.10 -2.02
N GLY A 145 -24.06 -9.82 -2.09
CA GLY A 145 -25.41 -9.38 -1.75
C GLY A 145 -26.40 -9.57 -2.90
N THR A 146 -27.67 -9.80 -2.56
CA THR A 146 -28.76 -10.01 -3.53
C THR A 146 -28.95 -8.84 -4.49
N LYS A 147 -28.77 -7.60 -4.02
CA LYS A 147 -28.87 -6.39 -4.85
C LYS A 147 -27.80 -6.35 -5.95
N HIS A 148 -26.56 -6.73 -5.61
CA HIS A 148 -25.48 -6.77 -6.59
C HIS A 148 -25.75 -7.87 -7.61
N ALA A 149 -26.15 -9.06 -7.15
CA ALA A 149 -26.45 -10.20 -8.02
C ALA A 149 -27.55 -9.91 -9.05
N ALA A 150 -28.64 -9.23 -8.65
CA ALA A 150 -29.71 -8.85 -9.56
C ALA A 150 -29.22 -7.90 -10.68
N LEU A 151 -28.49 -6.84 -10.31
CA LEU A 151 -27.90 -5.91 -11.27
C LEU A 151 -26.88 -6.59 -12.19
N LEU A 152 -26.12 -7.55 -11.67
CA LEU A 152 -25.13 -8.31 -12.43
C LEU A 152 -25.83 -9.16 -13.50
N GLN A 153 -26.91 -9.84 -13.13
CA GLN A 153 -27.72 -10.64 -14.04
C GLN A 153 -28.37 -9.78 -15.14
N ASP A 154 -28.94 -8.62 -14.79
CA ASP A 154 -29.52 -7.69 -15.76
C ASP A 154 -28.45 -7.17 -16.74
N PHE A 155 -27.27 -6.83 -16.23
CA PHE A 155 -26.14 -6.37 -17.04
C PHE A 155 -25.63 -7.46 -17.99
N GLU A 156 -25.55 -8.71 -17.53
CA GLU A 156 -25.16 -9.86 -18.35
C GLU A 156 -26.20 -10.18 -19.43
N ALA A 157 -27.49 -10.13 -19.09
CA ALA A 157 -28.59 -10.34 -20.03
C ALA A 157 -28.61 -9.26 -21.12
N ALA A 158 -28.44 -7.99 -20.76
CA ALA A 158 -28.36 -6.88 -21.70
C ALA A 158 -27.14 -6.96 -22.64
N ARG A 159 -26.07 -7.65 -22.23
CA ARG A 159 -24.87 -7.89 -23.05
C ARG A 159 -25.06 -9.01 -24.09
N GLN A 160 -26.07 -9.85 -23.93
CA GLN A 160 -26.33 -11.02 -24.77
C GLN A 160 -27.51 -10.83 -25.74
N ALA A 161 -28.26 -9.74 -25.60
CA ALA A 161 -29.35 -9.32 -26.49
C ALA A 161 -28.84 -8.40 -27.62
#